data_AF-A0A9C9TCZ9-F1
#
_entry.id   AF-A0A9C9TCZ9-F1
#
_cell.length_a   1.000
_cell.length_b   1.000
_cell.length_c   1.000
_cell.angle_alpha   90.00
_cell.angle_beta   90.00
_cell.angle_gamma   90.00
#
_symmetry.space_group_name_H-M   'P 1'
#
loop_
_entity.id
_entity.type
_entity.pdbx_description
1 polymer ?
#
loop_
_entity_poly.entity_id
_entity_poly.type
_entity_poly.pdbx_seq_one_letter_code
_entity_poly.pdbx_strand_id
1 'polypeptide(L)'
;MGGRIMKALIQPVWEALFLSETPYADMRAHPNPVRRGLGTILLIAVIAALVGLIGTALEWATTPAMSDIQAVVLQSIHDMPWYRDLQGLPEFRQQFSQWYETGWRIFPQLFGAPNIAGAGLRILWLPLVLTITWILYGLLAYIPARWLGGEGTLAQTLGCTALAVAPHLFTFATLFPYVTVGGLVGTWTLLCRYVALKTSHRLPWGRALIATMVPYALFGLFVALLSCLTSAIIGALFAGGMSQ
;
A
#
# COMPACT_ATOMS: atom_id res chain seq x y z
N MET A 1 1.92 -21.27 -25.11
CA MET A 1 1.57 -19.86 -25.46
C MET A 1 1.77 -18.88 -24.30
N GLY A 2 1.46 -19.24 -23.04
CA GLY A 2 1.59 -18.34 -21.87
C GLY A 2 3.02 -17.86 -21.52
N GLY A 3 4.05 -18.70 -21.66
CA GLY A 3 5.42 -18.34 -21.24
C GLY A 3 6.06 -17.18 -22.03
N ARG A 4 5.69 -17.00 -23.31
CA ARG A 4 6.21 -15.90 -24.14
C ARG A 4 5.59 -14.55 -23.74
N ILE A 5 4.30 -14.56 -23.42
CA ILE A 5 3.56 -13.38 -22.93
C ILE A 5 4.12 -12.95 -21.56
N MET A 6 4.34 -13.93 -20.68
CA MET A 6 4.92 -13.69 -19.36
C MET A 6 6.29 -13.01 -19.45
N LYS A 7 7.22 -13.56 -20.26
CA LYS A 7 8.54 -12.95 -20.48
C LYS A 7 8.46 -11.53 -21.04
N ALA A 8 7.57 -11.30 -22.00
CA ALA A 8 7.37 -9.99 -22.64
C ALA A 8 6.83 -8.89 -21.69
N LEU A 9 6.26 -9.28 -20.55
CA LEU A 9 5.81 -8.36 -19.50
C LEU A 9 6.84 -8.22 -18.38
N ILE A 10 7.52 -9.31 -17.98
CA ILE A 10 8.48 -9.29 -16.87
C ILE A 10 9.77 -8.56 -17.22
N GLN A 11 10.35 -8.80 -18.41
CA GLN A 11 11.64 -8.20 -18.75
C GLN A 11 11.61 -6.66 -18.74
N PRO A 12 10.62 -5.98 -19.36
CA PRO A 12 10.54 -4.52 -19.29
C PRO A 12 10.35 -3.99 -17.86
N VAL A 13 9.63 -4.73 -17.01
CA VAL A 13 9.43 -4.37 -15.60
C VAL A 13 10.74 -4.45 -14.84
N TRP A 14 11.53 -5.52 -15.06
CA TRP A 14 12.85 -5.66 -14.46
C TRP A 14 13.79 -4.55 -14.88
N GLU A 15 13.84 -4.23 -16.18
CA GLU A 15 14.67 -3.13 -16.69
C GLU A 15 14.20 -1.75 -16.18
N ALA A 16 12.88 -1.56 -16.05
CA ALA A 16 12.30 -0.35 -15.46
C ALA A 16 12.64 -0.19 -13.97
N LEU A 17 12.82 -1.31 -13.25
CA LEU A 17 13.32 -1.29 -11.87
C LEU A 17 14.73 -0.68 -11.79
N PHE A 18 15.57 -0.89 -12.79
CA PHE A 18 16.88 -0.26 -12.89
C PHE A 18 16.86 1.13 -13.54
N LEU A 19 15.66 1.73 -13.68
CA LEU A 19 15.45 3.07 -14.23
C LEU A 19 15.96 3.21 -15.68
N SER A 20 16.06 2.11 -16.42
CA SER A 20 16.38 2.13 -17.85
C SER A 20 15.28 2.86 -18.61
N GLU A 21 15.64 3.79 -19.52
CA GLU A 21 14.67 4.53 -20.32
C GLU A 21 14.07 3.70 -21.47
N THR A 22 14.79 2.66 -21.93
CA THR A 22 14.41 1.78 -23.04
C THR A 22 13.00 1.18 -22.89
N PRO A 23 12.65 0.50 -21.77
CA PRO A 23 11.30 -0.07 -21.62
C PRO A 23 10.19 0.98 -21.65
N TYR A 24 10.46 2.22 -21.21
CA TYR A 24 9.49 3.31 -21.30
C TYR A 24 9.36 3.84 -22.73
N ALA A 25 10.47 3.95 -23.47
CA ALA A 25 10.45 4.34 -24.87
C ALA A 25 9.69 3.31 -25.73
N ASP A 26 9.95 2.03 -25.50
CA ASP A 26 9.24 0.92 -26.16
C ASP A 26 7.75 0.90 -25.83
N MET A 27 7.41 1.13 -24.56
CA MET A 27 6.02 1.24 -24.13
C MET A 27 5.32 2.44 -24.77
N ARG A 28 5.99 3.59 -24.89
CA ARG A 28 5.48 4.78 -25.58
C ARG A 28 5.22 4.53 -27.07
N ALA A 29 6.10 3.78 -27.72
CA ALA A 29 5.99 3.43 -29.14
C ALA A 29 4.99 2.29 -29.42
N HIS A 30 4.53 1.60 -28.38
CA HIS A 30 3.61 0.47 -28.54
C HIS A 30 2.26 0.90 -29.13
N PRO A 31 1.65 0.14 -30.06
CA PRO A 31 0.36 0.49 -30.66
C PRO A 31 -0.78 0.60 -29.64
N ASN A 32 -0.73 -0.21 -28.58
CA ASN A 32 -1.72 -0.25 -27.51
C ASN A 32 -1.02 -0.14 -26.14
N PRO A 33 -0.55 1.05 -25.75
CA PRO A 33 0.28 1.22 -24.56
C PRO A 33 -0.52 1.01 -23.27
N VAL A 34 -1.78 1.47 -23.25
CA VAL A 34 -2.70 1.31 -22.11
C VAL A 34 -3.00 -0.17 -21.84
N ARG A 35 -3.36 -0.94 -22.88
CA ARG A 35 -3.67 -2.37 -22.75
C ARG A 35 -2.45 -3.16 -22.25
N ARG A 36 -1.26 -2.85 -22.77
CA ARG A 36 -0.02 -3.48 -22.34
C ARG A 36 0.30 -3.11 -20.89
N GLY A 37 0.17 -1.84 -20.52
CA GLY A 37 0.32 -1.35 -19.16
C GLY A 37 -0.63 -2.02 -18.16
N LEU A 38 -1.91 -2.13 -18.50
CA LEU A 38 -2.90 -2.85 -17.69
C LEU A 38 -2.48 -4.32 -17.47
N GLY A 39 -2.07 -5.01 -18.54
CA GLY A 39 -1.57 -6.39 -18.44
C GLY A 39 -0.37 -6.51 -17.49
N THR A 40 0.57 -5.55 -17.55
CA THR A 40 1.70 -5.47 -16.63
C THR A 40 1.25 -5.27 -15.18
N ILE A 41 0.33 -4.32 -14.93
CA ILE A 41 -0.16 -4.03 -13.57
C ILE A 41 -0.86 -5.26 -12.98
N LEU A 42 -1.76 -5.88 -13.73
CA LEU A 42 -2.50 -7.05 -13.26
C LEU A 42 -1.54 -8.21 -12.93
N LEU A 43 -0.56 -8.46 -13.79
CA LEU A 43 0.43 -9.50 -13.55
C LEU A 43 1.23 -9.24 -12.27
N ILE A 44 1.80 -8.03 -12.13
CA ILE A 44 2.64 -7.69 -10.98
C ILE A 44 1.81 -7.62 -9.69
N ALA A 45 0.57 -7.14 -9.76
CA ALA A 45 -0.34 -7.13 -8.61
C ALA A 45 -0.64 -8.53 -8.10
N VAL A 46 -0.92 -9.48 -9.00
CA VAL A 46 -1.16 -10.88 -8.63
C VAL A 46 0.10 -11.49 -8.01
N ILE A 47 1.27 -11.30 -8.62
CA ILE A 47 2.55 -11.79 -8.08
C ILE A 47 2.80 -11.21 -6.68
N ALA A 48 2.69 -9.89 -6.51
CA ALA A 48 2.90 -9.22 -5.23
C ALA A 48 1.89 -9.66 -4.16
N ALA A 49 0.63 -9.91 -4.54
CA ALA A 49 -0.38 -10.42 -3.62
C ALA A 49 -0.06 -11.84 -3.15
N LEU A 50 0.33 -12.74 -4.05
CA LEU A 50 0.72 -14.12 -3.73
C LEU A 50 1.95 -14.15 -2.82
N VAL A 51 2.99 -13.38 -3.16
CA VAL A 51 4.19 -13.26 -2.32
C VAL A 51 3.85 -12.75 -0.93
N GLY A 52 2.97 -11.75 -0.83
CA GLY A 52 2.51 -11.25 0.47
C GLY A 52 1.75 -12.29 1.28
N LEU A 53 0.89 -13.09 0.63
CA LEU A 53 0.18 -14.18 1.31
C LEU A 53 1.16 -15.20 1.89
N ILE A 54 2.17 -15.60 1.11
CA ILE A 54 3.21 -16.53 1.57
C ILE A 54 4.00 -15.90 2.73
N GLY A 55 4.40 -14.64 2.61
CA GLY A 55 5.10 -13.91 3.67
C GLY A 55 4.30 -13.86 4.97
N THR A 56 3.01 -13.51 4.90
CA THR A 56 2.11 -13.51 6.08
C THR A 56 1.91 -14.92 6.65
N ALA A 57 1.83 -15.94 5.81
CA ALA A 57 1.72 -17.32 6.29
C ALA A 57 3.00 -17.80 7.00
N LEU A 58 4.17 -17.42 6.49
CA LEU A 58 5.46 -17.68 7.14
C LEU A 58 5.57 -16.95 8.48
N GLU A 59 5.22 -15.67 8.52
CA GLU A 59 5.21 -14.87 9.75
C GLU A 59 4.25 -15.44 10.79
N TRP A 60 3.05 -15.85 10.35
CA TRP A 60 2.10 -16.54 11.21
C TRP A 60 2.67 -17.86 11.76
N ALA A 61 3.34 -18.65 10.92
CA ALA A 61 3.94 -19.93 11.32
C ALA A 61 5.13 -19.78 12.28
N THR A 62 5.85 -18.64 12.24
CA THR A 62 6.99 -18.35 13.13
C THR A 62 6.61 -17.59 14.39
N THR A 63 5.38 -17.07 14.47
CA THR A 63 4.92 -16.29 15.64
C THR A 63 4.32 -17.24 16.69
N PRO A 64 4.70 -17.13 17.98
CA PRO A 64 4.07 -17.90 19.05
C PRO A 64 2.55 -17.72 19.09
N ALA A 65 1.82 -18.75 19.52
CA ALA A 65 0.37 -18.65 19.60
C ALA A 65 -0.02 -17.52 20.58
N MET A 66 -0.89 -16.62 20.14
CA MET A 66 -1.30 -15.46 20.93
C MET A 66 -1.99 -15.87 22.25
N SER A 67 -2.64 -17.03 22.26
CA SER A 67 -3.21 -17.65 23.46
C SER A 67 -2.16 -17.94 24.53
N ASP A 68 -0.96 -18.34 24.13
CA ASP A 68 0.12 -18.69 25.05
C ASP A 68 0.68 -17.42 25.69
N ILE A 69 0.82 -16.35 24.90
CA ILE A 69 1.21 -15.03 25.39
C ILE A 69 0.15 -14.48 26.35
N GLN A 70 -1.13 -14.58 25.98
CA GLN A 70 -2.25 -14.17 26.84
C GLN A 70 -2.24 -14.94 28.17
N ALA A 71 -2.05 -16.26 28.15
CA ALA A 71 -2.00 -17.07 29.36
C ALA A 71 -0.86 -16.65 30.29
N VAL A 72 0.35 -16.42 29.74
CA VAL A 72 1.52 -15.96 30.52
C VAL A 72 1.27 -14.59 31.15
N VAL A 73 0.67 -13.65 30.40
CA VAL A 73 0.34 -12.32 30.93
C VAL A 73 -0.75 -12.41 32.00
N LEU A 74 -1.79 -13.22 31.80
CA LEU A 74 -2.86 -13.42 32.78
C LEU A 74 -2.30 -13.99 34.08
N GLN A 75 -1.44 -15.00 33.98
CA GLN A 75 -0.75 -15.59 35.11
C GLN A 75 0.10 -14.55 35.85
N SER A 76 0.86 -13.74 35.12
CA SER A 76 1.67 -12.67 35.69
C SER A 76 0.82 -11.63 36.43
N ILE A 77 -0.40 -11.33 35.96
CA ILE A 77 -1.34 -10.42 36.62
C ILE A 77 -1.89 -11.04 37.91
N HIS A 78 -2.27 -12.32 37.89
CA HIS A 78 -2.73 -13.03 39.08
C HIS A 78 -1.66 -13.08 40.18
N ASP A 79 -0.39 -13.11 39.79
CA ASP A 79 0.73 -13.06 40.71
C ASP A 79 0.97 -11.66 41.32
N MET A 80 0.30 -10.60 40.86
CA MET A 80 0.48 -9.26 41.40
C MET A 80 -0.26 -9.05 42.74
N PRO A 81 0.33 -8.32 43.71
CA PRO A 81 -0.30 -8.09 45.01
C PRO A 81 -1.70 -7.46 44.93
N TRP A 82 -1.86 -6.42 44.11
CA TRP A 82 -3.14 -5.71 43.95
C TRP A 82 -4.26 -6.60 43.41
N TYR A 83 -3.94 -7.59 42.58
CA TYR A 83 -4.95 -8.52 42.05
C TYR A 83 -5.42 -9.47 43.14
N ARG A 84 -4.49 -10.00 43.96
CA ARG A 84 -4.82 -10.90 45.07
C ARG A 84 -5.67 -10.24 46.14
N ASP A 85 -5.48 -8.94 46.35
CA ASP A 85 -6.27 -8.16 47.31
C ASP A 85 -7.71 -7.95 46.82
N LEU A 86 -7.90 -7.80 45.50
CA LEU A 86 -9.19 -7.49 44.88
C LEU A 86 -9.97 -8.72 44.39
N GLN A 87 -9.31 -9.88 44.19
CA GLN A 87 -9.94 -11.10 43.67
C GLN A 87 -11.09 -11.64 44.54
N GLY A 88 -11.12 -11.29 45.83
CA GLY A 88 -12.19 -11.66 46.75
C GLY A 88 -13.55 -11.07 46.36
N LEU A 89 -13.55 -9.94 45.64
CA LEU A 89 -14.76 -9.26 45.18
C LEU A 89 -15.30 -9.94 43.89
N PRO A 90 -16.53 -10.47 43.89
CA PRO A 90 -17.10 -11.13 42.71
C PRO A 90 -17.30 -10.17 41.53
N GLU A 91 -17.65 -8.90 41.78
CA GLU A 91 -17.81 -7.88 40.74
C GLU A 91 -16.49 -7.58 40.03
N PHE A 92 -15.39 -7.48 40.78
CA PHE A 92 -14.06 -7.27 40.21
C PHE A 92 -13.64 -8.40 39.26
N ARG A 93 -13.89 -9.66 39.61
CA ARG A 93 -13.55 -10.82 38.76
C ARG A 93 -14.32 -10.81 37.43
N GLN A 94 -15.61 -10.49 37.46
CA GLN A 94 -16.41 -10.38 36.23
C GLN A 94 -15.98 -9.19 35.37
N GLN A 95 -15.76 -8.03 35.98
CA GLN A 95 -15.33 -6.85 35.25
C GLN A 95 -13.93 -7.07 34.65
N PHE A 96 -12.97 -7.57 35.43
CA PHE A 96 -11.62 -7.85 34.96
C PHE A 96 -11.59 -8.82 33.78
N SER A 97 -12.29 -9.95 33.86
CA SER A 97 -12.33 -10.94 32.77
C SER A 97 -12.88 -10.34 31.48
N GLN A 98 -13.98 -9.59 31.54
CA GLN A 98 -14.57 -8.90 30.38
C GLN A 98 -13.61 -7.89 29.76
N TRP A 99 -12.97 -7.04 30.58
CA TRP A 99 -12.03 -6.04 30.09
C TRP A 99 -10.75 -6.67 29.54
N TYR A 100 -10.26 -7.72 30.18
CA TYR A 100 -9.08 -8.46 29.75
C TYR A 100 -9.32 -9.14 28.39
N GLU A 101 -10.42 -9.89 28.25
CA GLU A 101 -10.80 -10.53 26.98
C GLU A 101 -11.02 -9.51 25.86
N THR A 102 -11.71 -8.41 26.16
CA THR A 102 -11.94 -7.33 25.19
C THR A 102 -10.62 -6.70 24.75
N GLY A 103 -9.71 -6.45 25.70
CA GLY A 103 -8.37 -5.97 25.42
C GLY A 103 -7.60 -6.91 24.49
N TRP A 104 -7.59 -8.21 24.79
CA TRP A 104 -6.92 -9.23 23.96
C TRP A 104 -7.60 -9.51 22.61
N ARG A 105 -8.85 -9.12 22.44
CA ARG A 105 -9.50 -9.15 21.12
C ARG A 105 -9.00 -8.01 20.22
N ILE A 106 -8.72 -6.85 20.80
CA ILE A 106 -8.32 -5.63 20.08
C ILE A 106 -6.80 -5.57 19.88
N PHE A 107 -6.03 -5.94 20.91
CA PHE A 107 -4.58 -5.81 20.97
C PHE A 107 -3.85 -6.46 19.79
N PRO A 108 -4.10 -7.74 19.40
CA PRO A 108 -3.42 -8.35 18.26
C PRO A 108 -3.62 -7.56 16.96
N GLN A 109 -4.82 -7.00 16.75
CA GLN A 109 -5.13 -6.27 15.52
C GLN A 109 -4.41 -4.92 15.43
N LEU A 110 -4.21 -4.24 16.56
CA LEU A 110 -3.51 -2.95 16.61
C LEU A 110 -1.99 -3.08 16.57
N PHE A 111 -1.45 -4.16 17.13
CA PHE A 111 -0.01 -4.39 17.23
C PHE A 111 0.55 -5.31 16.13
N GLY A 112 -0.23 -5.54 15.06
CA GLY A 112 0.27 -6.14 13.83
C GLY A 112 0.34 -7.67 13.83
N ALA A 113 -0.54 -8.35 14.58
CA ALA A 113 -0.61 -9.80 14.52
C ALA A 113 -0.90 -10.27 13.06
N PRO A 114 -0.23 -11.36 12.61
CA PRO A 114 -0.39 -11.85 11.24
C PRO A 114 -1.85 -12.19 10.92
N ASN A 115 -2.40 -11.56 9.88
CA ASN A 115 -3.79 -11.77 9.45
C ASN A 115 -3.85 -12.46 8.09
N ILE A 116 -3.89 -13.79 8.10
CA ILE A 116 -3.96 -14.61 6.88
C ILE A 116 -5.23 -14.30 6.08
N ALA A 117 -6.37 -14.10 6.74
CA ALA A 117 -7.63 -13.78 6.06
C ALA A 117 -7.54 -12.43 5.29
N GLY A 118 -6.94 -11.42 5.92
CA GLY A 118 -6.65 -10.14 5.29
C GLY A 118 -5.67 -10.27 4.12
N ALA A 119 -4.64 -11.10 4.26
CA ALA A 119 -3.69 -11.38 3.18
C ALA A 119 -4.35 -12.10 1.98
N GLY A 120 -5.30 -13.01 2.23
CA GLY A 120 -6.10 -13.65 1.19
C GLY A 120 -6.97 -12.66 0.43
N LEU A 121 -7.65 -11.75 1.15
CA LEU A 121 -8.44 -10.68 0.53
C LEU A 121 -7.60 -9.73 -0.34
N ARG A 122 -6.31 -9.58 -0.01
CA ARG A 122 -5.36 -8.76 -0.79
C ARG A 122 -5.19 -9.25 -2.23
N ILE A 123 -5.39 -10.53 -2.51
CA ILE A 123 -5.32 -11.08 -3.87
C ILE A 123 -6.40 -10.48 -4.78
N LEU A 124 -7.58 -10.23 -4.23
CA LEU A 124 -8.69 -9.60 -4.96
C LEU A 124 -8.56 -8.07 -4.98
N TRP A 125 -8.14 -7.48 -3.86
CA TRP A 125 -8.15 -6.03 -3.69
C TRP A 125 -6.94 -5.32 -4.31
N LEU A 126 -5.75 -5.93 -4.26
CA LEU A 126 -4.52 -5.28 -4.72
C LEU A 126 -4.52 -4.93 -6.22
N PRO A 127 -4.96 -5.82 -7.13
CA PRO A 127 -5.05 -5.49 -8.55
C PRO A 127 -6.01 -4.33 -8.82
N LEU A 128 -7.13 -4.27 -8.11
CA LEU A 128 -8.11 -3.19 -8.24
C LEU A 128 -7.52 -1.86 -7.76
N VAL A 129 -6.94 -1.84 -6.56
CA VAL A 129 -6.32 -0.65 -5.98
C VAL A 129 -5.20 -0.13 -6.88
N LEU A 130 -4.26 -0.98 -7.30
CA LEU A 130 -3.15 -0.56 -8.16
C LEU A 130 -3.64 -0.03 -9.51
N THR A 131 -4.66 -0.64 -10.09
CA THR A 131 -5.25 -0.18 -11.37
C THR A 131 -5.91 1.18 -11.20
N ILE A 132 -6.74 1.36 -10.17
CA ILE A 132 -7.42 2.63 -9.91
C ILE A 132 -6.40 3.74 -9.61
N THR A 133 -5.44 3.48 -8.71
CA THR A 133 -4.38 4.44 -8.36
C THR A 133 -3.52 4.79 -9.58
N TRP A 134 -3.20 3.82 -10.44
CA TRP A 134 -2.47 4.07 -11.68
C TRP A 134 -3.25 4.97 -12.65
N ILE A 135 -4.54 4.72 -12.87
CA ILE A 135 -5.39 5.56 -13.73
C ILE A 135 -5.47 6.98 -13.17
N LEU A 136 -5.76 7.12 -11.89
CA LEU A 136 -5.85 8.41 -11.22
C LEU A 136 -4.53 9.18 -11.32
N TYR A 137 -3.41 8.52 -11.01
CA TYR A 137 -2.09 9.12 -11.11
C TYR A 137 -1.78 9.55 -12.54
N GLY A 138 -1.96 8.67 -13.53
CA GLY A 138 -1.66 8.96 -14.93
C GLY A 138 -2.51 10.10 -15.49
N LEU A 139 -3.79 10.17 -15.12
CA LEU A 139 -4.68 11.26 -15.51
C LEU A 139 -4.25 12.60 -14.89
N LEU A 140 -3.95 12.61 -13.59
CA LEU A 140 -3.49 13.80 -12.89
C LEU A 140 -2.10 14.25 -13.35
N ALA A 141 -1.22 13.32 -13.71
CA ALA A 141 0.13 13.63 -14.18
C ALA A 141 0.17 14.12 -15.63
N TYR A 142 -0.77 13.65 -16.47
CA TYR A 142 -0.88 14.05 -17.87
C TYR A 142 -1.09 15.56 -18.03
N ILE A 143 -1.97 16.16 -17.23
CA ILE A 143 -2.31 17.60 -17.29
C ILE A 143 -1.07 18.50 -17.08
N PRO A 144 -0.33 18.44 -15.95
CA PRO A 144 0.85 19.26 -15.74
C PRO A 144 1.98 18.90 -16.71
N ALA A 145 2.13 17.62 -17.08
CA ALA A 145 3.13 17.23 -18.08
C ALA A 145 2.87 17.88 -19.45
N ARG A 146 1.60 17.97 -19.87
CA ARG A 146 1.21 18.64 -21.11
C ARG A 146 1.38 20.16 -21.01
N TRP A 147 0.98 20.77 -19.89
CA TRP A 147 1.17 22.20 -19.62
C TRP A 147 2.64 22.63 -19.60
N LEU A 148 3.54 21.78 -19.12
CA LEU A 148 4.98 22.05 -19.10
C LEU A 148 5.66 21.86 -20.48
N GLY A 149 4.87 21.68 -21.55
CA GLY A 149 5.34 21.56 -22.93
C GLY A 149 5.60 20.12 -23.38
N GLY A 150 5.09 19.13 -22.66
CA GLY A 150 5.31 17.72 -22.96
C GLY A 150 4.58 17.22 -24.20
N GLU A 151 5.21 16.34 -24.99
CA GLU A 151 4.68 15.85 -26.28
C GLU A 151 3.80 14.58 -26.19
N GLY A 152 3.76 13.95 -25.02
CA GLY A 152 3.09 12.65 -24.82
C GLY A 152 1.57 12.73 -24.87
N THR A 153 0.93 11.68 -25.40
CA THR A 153 -0.53 11.49 -25.30
C THR A 153 -0.91 10.81 -23.98
N LEU A 154 -2.16 10.96 -23.54
CA LEU A 154 -2.65 10.29 -22.33
C LEU A 154 -2.43 8.77 -22.36
N ALA A 155 -2.62 8.14 -23.52
CA ALA A 155 -2.38 6.70 -23.69
C ALA A 155 -0.91 6.32 -23.46
N GLN A 156 0.02 7.15 -23.94
CA GLN A 156 1.46 6.98 -23.71
C GLN A 156 1.82 7.21 -22.24
N THR A 157 1.26 8.25 -21.60
CA THR A 157 1.45 8.52 -20.17
C THR A 157 1.00 7.35 -19.32
N LEU A 158 -0.22 6.84 -19.56
CA LEU A 158 -0.76 5.67 -18.86
C LEU A 158 0.11 4.43 -19.10
N GLY A 159 0.46 4.12 -20.35
CA GLY A 159 1.31 2.97 -20.65
C GLY A 159 2.67 3.05 -19.94
N CYS A 160 3.36 4.19 -20.00
CA CYS A 160 4.67 4.35 -19.39
C CYS A 160 4.61 4.33 -17.85
N THR A 161 3.61 4.98 -17.26
CA THR A 161 3.43 4.99 -15.79
C THR A 161 3.02 3.62 -15.24
N ALA A 162 2.49 2.72 -16.07
CA ALA A 162 2.22 1.34 -15.66
C ALA A 162 3.50 0.58 -15.29
N LEU A 163 4.63 0.89 -15.94
CA LEU A 163 5.93 0.31 -15.58
C LEU A 163 6.41 0.74 -14.19
N ALA A 164 5.85 1.82 -13.63
CA ALA A 164 6.15 2.22 -12.26
C ALA A 164 5.54 1.32 -11.19
N VAL A 165 4.82 0.25 -11.58
CA VAL A 165 4.48 -0.85 -10.68
C VAL A 165 5.68 -1.75 -10.39
N ALA A 166 6.77 -1.69 -11.18
CA ALA A 166 7.96 -2.52 -11.04
C ALA A 166 8.52 -2.66 -9.61
N PRO A 167 8.58 -1.60 -8.79
CA PRO A 167 9.07 -1.69 -7.42
C PRO A 167 8.31 -2.66 -6.52
N HIS A 168 7.09 -3.06 -6.87
CA HIS A 168 6.35 -4.09 -6.14
C HIS A 168 7.05 -5.47 -6.20
N LEU A 169 8.03 -5.65 -7.11
CA LEU A 169 8.93 -6.80 -7.05
C LEU A 169 9.81 -6.80 -5.79
N PHE A 170 10.01 -5.67 -5.10
CA PHE A 170 10.68 -5.69 -3.79
C PHE A 170 9.85 -6.40 -2.71
N THR A 171 8.54 -6.62 -2.94
CA THR A 171 7.71 -7.43 -2.04
C THR A 171 8.23 -8.87 -1.89
N PHE A 172 9.06 -9.38 -2.79
CA PHE A 172 9.76 -10.67 -2.58
C PHE A 172 10.60 -10.71 -1.29
N ALA A 173 11.10 -9.56 -0.81
CA ALA A 173 11.82 -9.52 0.46
C ALA A 173 10.92 -9.80 1.67
N THR A 174 9.59 -9.66 1.56
CA THR A 174 8.65 -9.99 2.65
C THR A 174 8.46 -11.48 2.85
N LEU A 175 9.12 -12.33 2.07
CA LEU A 175 9.23 -13.76 2.36
C LEU A 175 10.09 -14.01 3.62
N PHE A 176 10.97 -13.06 3.95
CA PHE A 176 11.66 -13.04 5.24
C PHE A 176 10.73 -12.38 6.26
N PRO A 177 10.35 -13.08 7.34
CA PRO A 177 9.49 -12.51 8.38
C PRO A 177 10.04 -11.19 8.92
N TYR A 178 9.15 -10.25 9.24
CA TYR A 178 9.46 -8.93 9.81
C TYR A 178 10.22 -7.95 8.89
N VAL A 179 10.54 -8.32 7.64
CA VAL A 179 11.10 -7.39 6.66
C VAL A 179 10.02 -6.49 6.09
N THR A 180 10.22 -5.18 6.20
CA THR A 180 9.33 -4.16 5.62
C THR A 180 9.96 -3.49 4.41
N VAL A 181 9.20 -3.38 3.32
CA VAL A 181 9.68 -2.77 2.06
C VAL A 181 8.88 -1.54 1.63
N GLY A 182 7.92 -1.10 2.45
CA GLY A 182 6.98 -0.03 2.07
C GLY A 182 7.69 1.27 1.65
N GLY A 183 8.68 1.73 2.43
CA GLY A 183 9.45 2.92 2.10
C GLY A 183 10.26 2.77 0.81
N LEU A 184 10.92 1.62 0.63
CA LEU A 184 11.68 1.30 -0.58
C LEU A 184 10.78 1.28 -1.82
N VAL A 185 9.66 0.56 -1.75
CA VAL A 185 8.68 0.47 -2.85
C VAL A 185 8.14 1.85 -3.21
N GLY A 186 7.78 2.67 -2.21
CA GLY A 186 7.23 4.01 -2.42
C GLY A 186 8.23 4.95 -3.10
N THR A 187 9.46 5.05 -2.56
CA THR A 187 10.51 5.90 -3.13
C THR A 187 10.89 5.46 -4.55
N TRP A 188 11.02 4.16 -4.79
CA TRP A 188 11.38 3.67 -6.12
C TRP A 188 10.23 3.83 -7.12
N THR A 189 8.97 3.71 -6.68
CA THR A 189 7.79 3.98 -7.51
C THR A 189 7.79 5.41 -8.00
N LEU A 190 8.23 6.33 -7.14
CA LEU A 190 8.38 7.73 -7.51
C LEU A 190 9.44 7.95 -8.59
N LEU A 191 10.60 7.30 -8.46
CA LEU A 191 11.66 7.37 -9.47
C LEU A 191 11.21 6.77 -10.81
N CYS A 192 10.53 5.61 -10.79
CA CYS A 192 9.98 5.01 -11.99
C CYS A 192 8.90 5.90 -12.65
N ARG A 193 8.06 6.59 -11.86
CA ARG A 193 7.08 7.56 -12.37
C ARG A 193 7.76 8.77 -13.01
N TYR A 194 8.85 9.24 -12.41
CA TYR A 194 9.68 10.31 -12.97
C TYR A 194 10.23 9.94 -14.35
N VAL A 195 10.85 8.76 -14.48
CA VAL A 195 11.36 8.28 -15.78
C VAL A 195 10.22 8.10 -16.77
N ALA A 196 9.08 7.55 -16.34
CA ALA A 196 7.90 7.39 -17.19
C ALA A 196 7.43 8.71 -17.80
N LEU A 197 7.33 9.78 -17.00
CA LEU A 197 6.88 11.10 -17.47
C LEU A 197 7.95 11.78 -18.32
N LYS A 198 9.22 11.70 -17.92
CA LYS A 198 10.36 12.21 -18.70
C LYS A 198 10.36 11.61 -20.12
N THR A 199 10.23 10.29 -20.23
CA THR A 199 10.31 9.58 -21.52
C THR A 199 9.02 9.71 -22.33
N SER A 200 7.84 9.60 -21.71
CA SER A 200 6.54 9.71 -22.42
C SER A 200 6.30 11.10 -23.00
N HIS A 201 6.69 12.15 -22.27
CA HIS A 201 6.48 13.53 -22.68
C HIS A 201 7.73 14.23 -23.24
N ARG A 202 8.89 13.56 -23.27
CA ARG A 202 10.19 14.14 -23.67
C ARG A 202 10.53 15.44 -22.91
N LEU A 203 10.16 15.49 -21.63
CA LEU A 203 10.36 16.68 -20.83
C LEU A 203 11.83 16.81 -20.39
N PRO A 204 12.36 18.04 -20.29
CA PRO A 204 13.64 18.27 -19.63
C PRO A 204 13.54 17.90 -18.15
N TRP A 205 14.67 17.57 -17.54
CA TRP A 205 14.77 16.99 -16.19
C TRP A 205 13.90 17.69 -15.14
N GLY A 206 14.00 19.02 -15.02
CA GLY A 206 13.27 19.79 -13.99
C GLY A 206 11.76 19.81 -14.20
N ARG A 207 11.29 19.86 -15.45
CA ARG A 207 9.85 19.85 -15.75
C ARG A 207 9.25 18.47 -15.53
N ALA A 208 9.98 17.41 -15.86
CA ALA A 208 9.57 16.04 -15.54
C ALA A 208 9.41 15.83 -14.03
N LEU A 209 10.31 16.41 -13.22
CA LEU A 209 10.23 16.34 -11.77
C LEU A 209 8.96 17.02 -11.24
N ILE A 210 8.69 18.25 -11.69
CA ILE A 210 7.47 18.99 -11.30
C ILE A 210 6.22 18.20 -11.69
N ALA A 211 6.13 17.72 -12.95
CA ALA A 211 5.01 16.91 -13.41
C ALA A 211 4.79 15.64 -12.57
N THR A 212 5.86 15.06 -12.05
CA THR A 212 5.81 13.87 -11.19
C THR A 212 5.28 14.19 -9.79
N MET A 213 5.66 15.35 -9.24
CA MET A 213 5.33 15.80 -7.88
C MET A 213 3.91 16.35 -7.74
N VAL A 214 3.40 17.06 -8.75
CA VAL A 214 2.10 17.74 -8.71
C VAL A 214 0.94 16.82 -8.29
N PRO A 215 0.79 15.59 -8.82
CA PRO A 215 -0.28 14.69 -8.38
C PRO A 215 -0.23 14.39 -6.87
N TYR A 216 0.95 14.27 -6.28
CA TYR A 216 1.09 14.03 -4.83
C TYR A 216 0.76 15.28 -4.02
N ALA A 217 1.17 16.46 -4.49
CA ALA A 217 0.81 17.72 -3.84
C ALA A 217 -0.71 17.94 -3.85
N LEU A 218 -1.38 17.65 -4.97
CA LEU A 218 -2.84 17.71 -5.08
C LEU A 218 -3.54 16.69 -4.16
N PHE A 219 -3.02 15.46 -4.13
CA PHE A 219 -3.55 14.44 -3.22
C PHE A 219 -3.37 14.84 -1.76
N GLY A 220 -2.20 15.36 -1.38
CA GLY A 220 -1.94 15.85 -0.03
C GLY A 220 -2.86 17.01 0.37
N LEU A 221 -3.08 17.97 -0.53
CA LEU A 221 -4.04 19.06 -0.31
C LEU A 221 -5.47 18.53 -0.14
N PHE A 222 -5.90 17.59 -0.97
CA PHE A 222 -7.21 16.97 -0.88
C PHE A 222 -7.42 16.27 0.47
N VAL A 223 -6.44 15.49 0.93
CA VAL A 223 -6.49 14.82 2.24
C VAL A 223 -6.53 15.85 3.37
N ALA A 224 -5.72 16.91 3.32
CA ALA A 224 -5.73 17.96 4.33
C ALA A 224 -7.10 18.66 4.44
N LEU A 225 -7.74 18.96 3.30
CA LEU A 225 -9.09 19.54 3.27
C LEU A 225 -10.13 18.61 3.88
N LEU A 226 -10.09 17.31 3.56
CA LEU A 226 -10.98 16.32 4.17
C LEU A 226 -10.76 16.19 5.67
N SER A 227 -9.50 16.21 6.13
CA SER A 227 -9.18 16.19 7.55
C SER A 227 -9.76 17.41 8.26
N CYS A 228 -9.59 18.61 7.72
CA CYS A 228 -10.18 19.84 8.28
C CYS A 228 -11.71 19.77 8.35
N LEU A 229 -12.37 19.30 7.29
CA LEU A 229 -13.82 19.14 7.27
C LEU A 229 -14.30 18.13 8.32
N THR A 230 -13.61 16.99 8.43
CA THR A 230 -13.94 15.96 9.42
C THR A 230 -13.78 16.49 10.83
N SER A 231 -12.69 17.22 11.11
CA SER A 231 -12.48 17.88 12.40
C SER A 231 -13.56 18.92 12.71
N ALA A 232 -14.00 19.71 11.72
CA ALA A 232 -15.05 20.69 11.89
C ALA A 232 -16.42 20.03 12.20
N ILE A 233 -16.76 18.94 11.51
CA ILE A 233 -17.99 18.18 11.75
C ILE A 233 -17.98 17.57 13.16
N ILE A 234 -16.88 16.93 13.55
CA ILE A 234 -16.73 16.35 14.90
C ILE A 234 -16.85 17.45 15.96
N GLY A 235 -16.16 18.59 15.78
CA GLY A 235 -16.26 19.73 16.69
C GLY A 235 -17.68 20.28 16.81
N ALA A 236 -18.43 20.37 15.70
CA ALA A 236 -19.82 20.80 15.70
C ALA A 236 -20.75 19.81 16.42
N LEU A 237 -20.52 18.50 16.28
CA LEU A 237 -21.28 17.46 16.99
C LEU A 237 -21.06 17.52 18.51
N PHE A 238 -19.81 17.72 18.95
CA PHE A 238 -19.51 17.87 20.38
C PHE A 238 -20.03 19.20 20.95
N ALA A 239 -19.96 20.30 20.19
CA ALA A 239 -20.52 21.58 20.60
C ALA A 239 -22.05 21.54 20.71
N GLY A 240 -22.75 20.88 19.78
CA GLY A 240 -24.21 20.72 19.82
C GLY A 240 -24.72 19.79 20.92
N GLY A 241 -23.89 18.84 21.37
CA GLY A 241 -24.21 17.93 22.48
C GLY A 241 -24.11 18.54 23.88
N MET A 242 -23.41 19.68 24.04
CA MET A 242 -23.31 20.39 25.34
C MET A 242 -24.42 21.43 25.54
N SER A 243 -25.28 21.65 24.53
CA SER A 243 -26.41 22.60 24.58
C SER A 243 -27.77 21.94 24.83
N GLN A 244 -27.79 20.66 25.22
CA GLN A 244 -28.97 19.97 25.78
C GLN A 244 -28.70 19.58 27.23
#